data_AF-A0A512JCV7-F1
#
_entry.id   AF-A0A512JCV7-F1
#
_cell.length_a   1.000
_cell.length_b   1.000
_cell.length_c   1.000
_cell.angle_alpha   90.00
_cell.angle_beta   90.00
_cell.angle_gamma   90.00
#
_symmetry.space_group_name_H-M   'P 1'
#
loop_
_entity.id
_entity.type
_entity.pdbx_description
1 polymer ?
#
loop_
_entity_poly.entity_id
_entity_poly.type
_entity_poly.pdbx_seq_one_letter_code
_entity_poly.pdbx_strand_id
1 'polypeptide(L)'
;MPIEIIIQPSSRHRHHYDAYLGSAHLCTSRIPFFDGARVLLSEGHDPNTPLTMRHQGSALVSLRSTIGSAAKLTVIENGRDGPILGVYEPYPLKERRRAEKLSSRRIVSEHEGSLTSGNGASLGA
;
A
#
# COMPACT_ATOMS: atom_id res chain seq x y z
N MET A 1 20.32 -7.15 16.83
CA MET A 1 19.57 -6.92 18.09
C MET A 1 18.09 -6.98 17.79
N PRO A 2 17.25 -7.65 18.60
CA PRO A 2 15.81 -7.66 18.38
C PRO A 2 15.22 -6.25 18.56
N ILE A 3 14.26 -5.90 17.72
CA ILE A 3 13.52 -4.63 17.80
C ILE A 3 12.15 -4.89 18.42
N GLU A 4 11.81 -4.10 19.43
CA GLU A 4 10.48 -4.06 20.02
C GLU A 4 9.79 -2.74 19.65
N ILE A 5 8.55 -2.84 19.14
CA ILE A 5 7.66 -1.70 19.03
C ILE A 5 6.56 -1.78 20.09
N ILE A 6 6.21 -0.63 20.65
CA ILE A 6 5.14 -0.52 21.64
C ILE A 6 3.99 0.24 21.01
N ILE A 7 2.78 -0.31 21.13
CA ILE A 7 1.57 0.30 20.58
C ILE A 7 0.62 0.77 21.67
N GLN A 8 -0.07 1.88 21.40
CA GLN A 8 -1.18 2.37 22.20
C GLN A 8 -2.29 2.93 21.32
N PRO A 9 -3.56 2.94 21.76
CA PRO A 9 -4.63 3.58 21.00
C PRO A 9 -4.28 5.04 20.68
N SER A 10 -4.48 5.43 19.43
CA SER A 10 -4.19 6.80 19.00
C SER A 10 -5.21 7.76 19.59
N SER A 11 -4.74 8.83 20.22
CA SER A 11 -5.61 9.90 20.74
C SER A 11 -6.23 10.76 19.62
N ARG A 12 -5.60 10.77 18.44
CA ARG A 12 -5.98 11.63 17.30
C ARG A 12 -6.89 10.93 16.30
N HIS A 13 -6.76 9.62 16.16
CA HIS A 13 -7.44 8.84 15.13
C HIS A 13 -8.16 7.64 15.74
N ARG A 14 -9.50 7.63 15.65
CA ARG A 14 -10.29 6.46 16.07
C ARG A 14 -9.87 5.22 15.29
N HIS A 15 -9.87 4.08 15.98
CA HIS A 15 -9.47 2.77 15.43
C HIS A 15 -8.03 2.67 14.91
N HIS A 16 -7.16 3.61 15.26
CA HIS A 16 -5.74 3.56 14.96
C HIS A 16 -4.94 3.39 16.24
N TYR A 17 -3.71 2.94 16.06
CA TYR A 17 -2.70 2.82 17.10
C TYR A 17 -1.49 3.68 16.74
N ASP A 18 -0.93 4.35 17.73
CA ASP A 18 0.38 4.96 17.64
C ASP A 18 1.41 3.90 18.03
N ALA A 19 2.41 3.68 17.17
CA ALA A 19 3.51 2.76 17.38
C ALA A 19 4.80 3.53 17.69
N TYR A 20 5.58 3.03 18.64
CA TYR A 20 6.81 3.65 19.10
C TYR A 20 7.96 2.65 19.10
N LEU A 21 9.15 3.12 18.69
CA LEU A 21 10.42 2.45 18.91
C LEU A 21 11.15 3.18 20.04
N GLY A 22 11.17 2.59 21.23
CA GLY A 22 11.59 3.31 22.44
C GLY A 22 10.71 4.54 22.67
N SER A 23 11.30 5.74 22.63
CA SER A 23 10.57 7.01 22.73
C SER A 23 10.21 7.65 21.38
N ALA A 24 10.73 7.11 20.27
CA ALA A 24 10.48 7.67 18.94
C ALA A 24 9.13 7.18 18.40
N HIS A 25 8.29 8.10 17.93
CA HIS A 25 7.07 7.75 17.21
C HIS A 25 7.45 7.20 15.83
N LEU A 26 6.98 5.99 15.53
CA LEU A 26 7.29 5.28 14.30
C LEU A 26 6.18 5.48 13.26
N CYS A 27 4.92 5.25 13.65
CA CYS A 27 3.78 5.44 12.76
C CYS A 27 2.44 5.49 13.51
N THR A 28 1.40 5.96 12.85
CA THR A 28 0.00 5.80 13.28
C THR A 28 -0.75 4.98 12.25
N SER A 29 -1.28 3.82 12.63
CA SER A 29 -1.92 2.88 11.69
C SER A 29 -2.98 1.99 12.37
N ARG A 30 -3.90 1.44 11.56
CA ARG A 30 -4.78 0.33 11.96
C ARG A 30 -4.04 -0.99 12.13
N ILE A 31 -2.89 -1.15 11.45
CA ILE A 31 -2.08 -2.37 11.39
C ILE A 31 -0.61 -2.05 11.73
N PRO A 32 -0.33 -1.52 12.93
CA PRO A 32 0.97 -0.93 13.29
C PRO A 32 2.15 -1.92 13.17
N PHE A 33 1.92 -3.22 13.35
CA PHE A 33 2.97 -4.22 13.21
C PHE A 33 3.55 -4.28 11.80
N PHE A 34 2.67 -4.27 10.79
CA PHE A 34 3.07 -4.39 9.39
C PHE A 34 3.52 -3.05 8.81
N ASP A 35 2.79 -1.97 9.10
CA ASP A 35 3.15 -0.63 8.64
C ASP A 35 4.45 -0.14 9.28
N GLY A 36 4.62 -0.37 10.60
CA GLY A 36 5.85 -0.06 11.31
C GLY A 36 7.05 -0.84 10.76
N ALA A 37 6.88 -2.11 10.40
CA ALA A 37 7.94 -2.88 9.74
C ALA A 37 8.38 -2.26 8.41
N ARG A 38 7.45 -1.68 7.63
CA ARG A 38 7.79 -0.97 6.39
C ARG A 38 8.53 0.34 6.65
N VAL A 39 8.17 1.08 7.71
CA VAL A 39 8.91 2.27 8.14
C VAL A 39 10.34 1.88 8.51
N LEU A 40 10.53 0.86 9.35
CA LEU A 40 11.86 0.37 9.74
C LEU A 40 12.71 -0.07 8.53
N LEU A 41 12.11 -0.77 7.55
CA LEU A 41 12.82 -1.08 6.30
C LEU A 41 13.24 0.19 5.54
N SER A 42 12.35 1.18 5.45
CA SER A 42 12.65 2.43 4.75
C SER A 42 13.75 3.25 5.44
N GLU A 43 13.91 3.09 6.75
CA GLU A 43 14.98 3.67 7.56
C GLU A 43 16.31 2.88 7.47
N GLY A 44 16.31 1.74 6.76
CA GLY A 44 17.52 0.94 6.49
C GLY A 44 17.81 -0.17 7.50
N HIS A 45 16.85 -0.54 8.34
CA HIS A 45 17.01 -1.68 9.24
C HIS A 45 17.13 -3.01 8.47
N ASP A 46 17.96 -3.94 8.97
CA ASP A 46 18.16 -5.25 8.34
C ASP A 46 16.83 -6.05 8.31
N PRO A 47 16.36 -6.50 7.13
CA PRO A 47 15.15 -7.30 6.99
C PRO A 47 15.09 -8.56 7.86
N ASN A 48 16.23 -9.15 8.21
CA ASN A 48 16.31 -10.35 9.04
C ASN A 48 16.22 -10.06 10.54
N THR A 49 16.20 -8.79 10.93
CA THR A 49 16.10 -8.38 12.33
C THR A 49 14.78 -8.90 12.93
N PRO A 50 14.82 -9.58 14.09
CA PRO A 50 13.61 -9.96 14.80
C PRO A 50 12.82 -8.72 15.23
N LEU A 51 11.50 -8.74 14.98
CA LEU A 51 10.56 -7.68 15.33
C LEU A 51 9.48 -8.24 16.26
N THR A 52 9.26 -7.60 17.39
CA THR A 52 8.16 -7.89 18.32
C THR A 52 7.30 -6.67 18.55
N MET A 53 6.02 -6.88 18.85
CA MET A 53 5.09 -5.83 19.25
C MET A 53 4.37 -6.20 20.52
N ARG A 54 4.17 -5.20 21.40
CA ARG A 54 3.29 -5.31 22.57
C ARG A 54 2.47 -4.05 22.77
N HIS A 55 1.39 -4.16 23.52
CA HIS A 55 0.64 -3.00 23.98
C HIS A 55 1.36 -2.30 25.15
N GLN A 56 1.25 -0.97 25.20
CA GLN A 56 1.73 -0.16 26.32
C GLN A 56 1.15 -0.67 27.65
N GLY A 57 2.00 -0.82 28.66
CA GLY A 57 1.62 -1.35 29.98
C GLY A 57 1.46 -2.87 30.04
N SER A 58 1.52 -3.59 28.91
CA SER A 58 1.52 -5.06 28.90
C SER A 58 2.95 -5.61 28.79
N ALA A 59 3.21 -6.72 29.47
CA ALA A 59 4.44 -7.50 29.32
C ALA A 59 4.34 -8.57 28.23
N LEU A 60 3.14 -8.82 27.69
CA LEU A 60 2.90 -9.87 26.71
C LEU A 60 3.23 -9.40 25.30
N VAL A 61 4.04 -10.19 24.60
CA VAL A 61 4.28 -10.02 23.16
C VAL A 61 3.00 -10.39 22.42
N SER A 62 2.44 -9.44 21.68
CA SER A 62 1.23 -9.60 20.89
C SER A 62 1.51 -10.26 19.53
N LEU A 63 2.61 -9.86 18.87
CA LEU A 63 3.03 -10.36 17.57
C LEU A 63 4.55 -10.45 17.49
N ARG A 64 5.07 -11.42 16.72
CA ARG A 64 6.50 -11.60 16.45
C ARG A 64 6.71 -12.04 15.00
N SER A 65 7.76 -11.51 14.37
CA SER A 65 8.23 -11.90 13.03
C SER A 65 9.66 -11.40 12.82
N THR A 66 10.13 -11.37 11.57
CA THR A 66 11.23 -10.50 11.14
C THR A 66 10.67 -9.25 10.45
N ILE A 67 11.46 -8.17 10.41
CA ILE A 67 11.06 -6.93 9.74
C ILE A 67 10.64 -7.19 8.28
N GLY A 68 11.46 -7.92 7.51
CA GLY A 68 11.22 -8.18 6.11
C GLY A 68 9.97 -9.03 5.84
N SER A 69 9.71 -10.03 6.69
CA SER A 69 8.50 -10.85 6.56
C SER A 69 7.25 -10.08 6.93
N ALA A 70 7.28 -9.26 8.00
CA ALA A 70 6.15 -8.43 8.38
C ALA A 70 5.85 -7.35 7.31
N ALA A 71 6.87 -6.71 6.76
CA ALA A 71 6.68 -5.64 5.77
C ALA A 71 5.97 -6.09 4.48
N LYS A 72 6.09 -7.38 4.13
CA LYS A 72 5.42 -7.99 2.96
C LYS A 72 3.95 -8.30 3.18
N LEU A 73 3.44 -8.20 4.40
CA LEU A 73 2.08 -8.59 4.75
C LEU A 73 1.20 -7.37 5.04
N THR A 74 -0.10 -7.56 4.90
CA THR A 74 -1.14 -6.62 5.33
C THR A 74 -2.31 -7.41 5.94
N VAL A 75 -3.27 -6.70 6.52
CA VAL A 75 -4.56 -7.30 6.93
C VAL A 75 -5.59 -6.99 5.85
N ILE A 76 -6.28 -8.02 5.39
CA ILE A 76 -7.46 -7.92 4.54
C ILE A 76 -8.67 -8.17 5.43
N GLU A 77 -9.55 -7.18 5.53
CA GLU A 77 -10.81 -7.27 6.25
C GLU A 77 -11.93 -7.46 5.21
N ASN A 78 -12.51 -8.66 5.15
CA ASN A 78 -13.71 -8.90 4.35
C ASN A 78 -14.87 -9.32 5.27
N GLY A 79 -16.10 -9.08 4.85
CA GLY A 79 -17.29 -9.37 5.67
C GLY A 79 -17.57 -10.86 5.89
N ARG A 80 -16.81 -11.76 5.26
CA ARG A 80 -17.06 -13.20 5.23
C ARG A 80 -16.09 -14.00 6.08
N ASP A 81 -14.80 -13.71 6.00
CA ASP A 81 -13.73 -14.56 6.55
C ASP A 81 -13.06 -13.92 7.78
N GLY A 82 -13.50 -12.71 8.18
CA GLY A 82 -12.85 -11.94 9.23
C GLY A 82 -11.50 -11.37 8.78
N PRO A 83 -10.65 -10.90 9.72
CA PRO A 83 -9.33 -10.38 9.37
C PRO A 83 -8.39 -11.52 8.98
N ILE A 84 -7.90 -11.50 7.74
CA ILE A 84 -6.91 -12.45 7.23
C ILE A 84 -5.62 -11.72 6.82
N LEU A 85 -4.49 -12.44 6.82
CA LEU A 85 -3.24 -11.89 6.30
C LEU A 85 -3.18 -12.01 4.78
N GLY A 86 -2.82 -10.92 4.11
CA GLY A 86 -2.63 -10.85 2.67
C GLY A 86 -1.26 -10.31 2.31
N VAL A 87 -0.90 -10.42 1.03
CA VAL A 87 0.30 -9.79 0.48
C VAL A 87 0.10 -8.28 0.43
N TYR A 88 1.08 -7.53 0.89
CA TYR A 88 1.11 -6.09 0.74
C TYR A 88 1.56 -5.71 -0.67
N GLU A 89 0.66 -5.06 -1.40
CA GLU A 89 0.96 -4.40 -2.66
C GLU A 89 0.87 -2.87 -2.45
N PRO A 90 1.98 -2.13 -2.56
CA PRO A 90 1.89 -0.67 -2.51
C PRO A 90 1.04 -0.19 -3.69
N TYR A 91 0.11 0.72 -3.42
CA TYR A 91 -0.74 1.28 -4.46
C TYR A 91 0.13 1.84 -5.60
N PRO A 92 -0.04 1.42 -6.87
CA PRO A 92 0.82 1.86 -7.97
C PRO A 92 0.45 3.29 -8.37
N LEU A 93 0.90 4.28 -7.58
CA LEU A 93 0.56 5.70 -7.75
C LEU A 93 1.09 6.30 -9.05
N LYS A 94 2.18 5.77 -9.63
CA LYS A 94 2.86 6.36 -10.79
C LYS A 94 2.42 5.76 -12.12
N GLU A 95 2.30 4.44 -12.20
CA GLU A 95 2.08 3.74 -13.47
C GLU A 95 0.62 3.80 -13.91
N ARG A 96 -0.33 3.62 -12.98
CA ARG A 96 -1.77 3.75 -13.28
C ARG A 96 -2.15 5.17 -13.69
N ARG A 97 -1.71 6.21 -12.95
CA ARG A 97 -1.99 7.61 -13.33
C ARG A 97 -1.40 7.99 -14.69
N ARG A 98 -0.23 7.45 -15.04
CA ARG A 98 0.39 7.69 -16.35
C ARG A 98 -0.39 6.97 -17.46
N ALA A 99 -0.80 5.72 -17.24
CA ALA A 99 -1.63 4.97 -18.16
C ALA A 99 -3.01 5.60 -18.37
N GLU A 100 -3.66 6.06 -17.30
CA GLU A 100 -4.94 6.78 -17.34
C GLU A 100 -4.82 8.12 -18.07
N LYS A 101 -3.78 8.93 -17.79
CA LYS A 101 -3.54 10.17 -18.56
C LYS A 101 -3.29 9.91 -20.04
N LEU A 102 -2.61 8.81 -20.39
CA LEU A 102 -2.29 8.48 -21.78
C LEU A 102 -3.51 7.96 -22.54
N SER A 103 -4.37 7.17 -21.88
CA SER A 103 -5.63 6.70 -22.46
C SER A 103 -6.65 7.83 -22.64
N SER A 104 -6.77 8.74 -21.68
CA SER A 104 -7.67 9.90 -21.79
C SER A 104 -7.28 10.86 -22.91
N ARG A 105 -5.98 11.00 -23.25
CA ARG A 105 -5.54 11.82 -24.39
C ARG A 105 -5.88 11.21 -25.74
N ARG A 106 -5.95 9.87 -25.82
CA ARG A 106 -6.20 9.15 -27.08
C ARG A 106 -7.67 9.20 -27.49
N ILE A 107 -8.58 9.20 -26.52
CA ILE A 107 -10.03 9.25 -26.76
C ILE A 107 -10.47 10.62 -27.33
N VAL A 108 -9.77 11.71 -26.97
CA VAL A 108 -10.11 13.06 -27.45
C VAL A 108 -9.66 13.32 -28.90
N SER A 109 -8.64 12.59 -29.40
CA SER A 109 -8.09 12.81 -30.75
C SER A 109 -8.85 12.11 -31.88
N GLU A 110 -9.78 11.19 -31.58
CA GLU A 110 -10.41 10.34 -32.61
C GLU A 110 -11.74 10.90 -33.14
N HIS A 111 -12.16 12.11 -32.73
CA HIS A 111 -13.46 12.69 -33.12
C HIS A 111 -13.40 13.85 -34.12
N GLU A 112 -12.24 14.14 -34.71
CA GLU A 112 -12.13 15.11 -35.81
C GLU A 112 -11.51 14.47 -37.06
N GLY A 113 -12.33 14.25 -38.10
CA GLY A 113 -11.83 14.03 -39.46
C GLY A 113 -12.38 12.80 -40.18
N SER A 114 -13.68 12.78 -40.48
CA SER A 114 -14.20 11.93 -41.56
C SER A 114 -15.14 12.73 -42.47
N LEU A 115 -14.54 13.51 -43.37
CA LEU A 115 -15.15 14.00 -44.60
C LEU A 115 -14.09 13.90 -45.71
N THR A 116 -14.26 12.99 -46.66
CA THR A 116 -14.21 13.26 -48.12
C THR A 116 -14.40 12.00 -48.97
N SER A 117 -15.50 12.02 -49.73
CA SER A 117 -15.65 11.67 -51.16
C SER A 117 -15.03 10.40 -51.73
N GLY A 118 -15.89 9.42 -52.05
CA GLY A 118 -15.57 8.33 -52.96
C GLY A 118 -15.70 8.75 -54.43
N ASN A 119 -14.71 8.43 -55.26
CA ASN A 119 -14.78 8.55 -56.71
C ASN A 119 -15.11 7.17 -57.32
N GLY A 120 -16.24 7.09 -58.03
CA GLY A 120 -16.62 5.94 -58.84
C GLY A 120 -16.00 6.02 -60.23
N ALA A 121 -15.51 4.89 -60.72
CA ALA A 121 -15.03 4.69 -62.08
C ALA A 121 -16.13 4.04 -62.93
N SER A 122 -16.34 4.51 -64.16
CA SER A 122 -16.96 3.71 -65.24
C SER A 122 -16.60 4.24 -66.64
N LEU A 123 -15.79 3.44 -67.34
CA LEU A 123 -15.82 2.98 -68.74
C LEU A 123 -16.38 3.85 -69.89
N GLY A 124 -15.64 3.85 -71.00
CA GLY A 124 -16.17 4.03 -72.36
C GLY A 124 -15.08 4.31 -73.41
N ALA A 125 -14.77 3.32 -74.23
CA ALA A 125 -14.08 3.48 -75.52
C ALA A 125 -15.12 3.37 -76.64
#